data_AF-A0A6L6J4Q0-F1
#
_entry.id   AF-A0A6L6J4Q0-F1
#
_cell.length_a   1.000
_cell.length_b   1.000
_cell.length_c   1.000
_cell.angle_alpha   90.00
_cell.angle_beta   90.00
_cell.angle_gamma   90.00
#
_symmetry.space_group_name_H-M   'P 1'
#
loop_
_entity.id
_entity.type
_entity.pdbx_description
1 polymer ?
#
loop_
_entity_poly.entity_id
_entity_poly.type
_entity_poly.pdbx_seq_one_letter_code
_entity_poly.pdbx_strand_id
1 'polypeptide(L)'
;MQTLLTGNVTKLGAALASCALLAACATPEEKSVANPNHLTVTVADGNLTGSYNPAGFDSETVQQVLGNSCVGGKVATYSEAPGEDGLTSFTATCVGGTKETSGTVTLQRAVTEPAAETTTAPPA
;
A
#
# COMPACT_ATOMS: atom_id res chain seq x y z
N MET A 1 -5.68 25.13 55.51
CA MET A 1 -6.29 26.30 54.83
C MET A 1 -6.55 25.88 53.40
N GLN A 2 -7.81 25.60 53.04
CA GLN A 2 -8.75 26.53 52.36
C GLN A 2 -8.58 26.43 50.83
N THR A 3 -9.59 26.28 49.96
CA THR A 3 -11.07 26.26 50.07
C THR A 3 -11.63 25.69 48.76
N LEU A 4 -12.82 25.07 48.81
CA LEU A 4 -13.69 24.79 47.66
C LEU A 4 -14.07 26.08 46.91
N LEU A 5 -14.25 26.02 45.59
CA LEU A 5 -15.22 26.89 44.89
C LEU A 5 -15.86 26.17 43.70
N THR A 6 -17.08 25.74 43.94
CA THR A 6 -18.16 25.56 42.97
C THR A 6 -18.52 26.91 42.34
N GLY A 7 -18.85 26.96 41.05
CA GLY A 7 -19.69 28.06 40.55
C GLY A 7 -19.64 28.39 39.06
N ASN A 8 -20.74 28.05 38.39
CA ASN A 8 -21.50 28.90 37.45
C ASN A 8 -21.38 28.71 35.93
N VAL A 9 -22.52 28.24 35.44
CA VAL A 9 -23.08 28.15 34.10
C VAL A 9 -23.29 29.54 33.46
N THR A 10 -23.38 29.53 32.12
CA THR A 10 -24.07 30.48 31.22
C THR A 10 -23.23 31.59 30.57
N LYS A 11 -22.94 31.47 29.27
CA LYS A 11 -23.68 32.18 28.20
C LYS A 11 -23.20 31.84 26.79
N LEU A 12 -24.20 31.79 25.90
CA LEU A 12 -24.13 31.60 24.46
C LEU A 12 -23.15 32.56 23.78
N GLY A 13 -22.41 32.01 22.80
CA GLY A 13 -21.75 32.78 21.75
C GLY A 13 -21.69 31.94 20.49
N ALA A 14 -22.69 32.10 19.62
CA ALA A 14 -22.71 31.52 18.29
C ALA A 14 -21.63 32.19 17.43
N ALA A 15 -20.72 31.41 16.87
CA ALA A 15 -19.89 31.84 15.75
C ALA A 15 -19.67 30.65 14.80
N LEU A 16 -20.23 30.82 13.61
CA LEU A 16 -20.10 29.98 12.44
C LEU A 16 -18.62 29.76 12.11
N ALA A 17 -18.20 28.51 12.05
CA ALA A 17 -17.01 28.11 11.30
C ALA A 17 -17.21 26.68 10.80
N SER A 18 -18.00 26.57 9.72
CA SER A 18 -18.03 25.40 8.85
C SER A 18 -16.68 25.25 8.16
N CYS A 19 -15.66 24.82 8.90
CA CYS A 19 -14.39 24.41 8.31
C CYS A 19 -14.56 22.99 7.77
N ALA A 20 -14.57 22.92 6.45
CA ALA A 20 -14.63 21.74 5.62
C ALA A 20 -13.88 20.55 6.24
N LEU A 21 -14.63 19.51 6.58
CA LEU A 21 -14.13 18.15 6.71
C LEU A 21 -13.75 17.65 5.30
N LEU A 22 -12.67 18.21 4.73
CA LEU A 22 -11.86 17.50 3.77
C LEU A 22 -10.96 16.55 4.59
N ALA A 23 -11.61 15.62 5.29
CA ALA A 23 -10.96 14.37 5.65
C ALA A 23 -10.60 13.73 4.32
N ALA A 24 -9.36 13.95 3.88
CA ALA A 24 -8.77 13.23 2.79
C ALA A 24 -9.09 11.75 3.02
N CYS A 25 -9.84 11.16 2.09
CA CYS A 25 -10.11 9.75 2.04
C CYS A 25 -8.77 9.06 1.75
N ALA A 26 -7.92 8.94 2.76
CA ALA A 26 -6.85 7.96 2.78
C ALA A 26 -7.58 6.63 2.98
N THR A 27 -8.05 6.06 1.86
CA THR A 27 -8.45 4.65 1.84
C THR A 27 -7.29 3.88 2.45
N PRO A 28 -7.48 3.17 3.58
CA PRO A 28 -6.43 2.35 4.14
C PRO A 28 -5.99 1.38 3.05
N GLU A 29 -4.71 1.43 2.66
CA GLU A 29 -4.14 0.42 1.77
C GLU A 29 -4.42 -0.94 2.42
N GLU A 30 -5.26 -1.76 1.78
CA GLU A 30 -5.61 -3.08 2.29
C GLU A 30 -4.39 -4.00 2.21
N LYS A 31 -3.53 -3.91 3.23
CA LYS A 31 -2.44 -4.84 3.55
C LYS A 31 -3.02 -6.10 4.16
N SER A 32 -3.70 -6.91 3.36
CA SER A 32 -4.33 -8.14 3.85
C SER A 32 -4.19 -9.28 2.86
N VAL A 33 -4.08 -10.51 3.36
CA VAL A 33 -4.24 -11.74 2.57
C VAL A 33 -5.58 -11.81 1.84
N ALA A 34 -6.58 -11.04 2.28
CA ALA A 34 -7.85 -10.90 1.58
C ALA A 34 -7.71 -10.23 0.20
N ASN A 35 -6.65 -9.42 -0.01
CA ASN A 35 -6.34 -8.79 -1.29
C ASN A 35 -5.23 -9.57 -2.01
N PRO A 36 -5.55 -10.46 -2.97
CA PRO A 36 -4.55 -11.22 -3.72
C PRO A 36 -3.65 -10.32 -4.59
N ASN A 37 -4.07 -9.09 -4.87
CA ASN A 37 -3.32 -8.14 -5.70
C ASN A 37 -2.38 -7.24 -4.90
N HIS A 38 -2.13 -7.56 -3.62
CA HIS A 38 -1.25 -6.81 -2.74
C HIS A 38 0.24 -7.16 -2.96
N LEU A 39 1.03 -6.15 -3.36
CA LEU A 39 2.48 -6.14 -3.34
C LEU A 39 2.96 -4.74 -2.92
N THR A 40 3.73 -4.66 -1.84
CA THR A 40 4.38 -3.42 -1.40
C THR A 40 5.89 -3.58 -1.53
N VAL A 41 6.55 -2.55 -2.08
CA VAL A 41 8.00 -2.49 -2.21
C VAL A 41 8.50 -1.19 -1.58
N THR A 42 9.40 -1.30 -0.62
CA THR A 42 10.11 -0.19 0.00
C THR A 42 11.58 -0.25 -0.39
N VAL A 43 12.06 0.85 -0.94
CA VAL A 43 13.47 1.08 -1.29
C VAL A 43 14.11 1.87 -0.16
N ALA A 44 15.13 1.28 0.48
CA ALA A 44 15.90 1.93 1.53
C ALA A 44 17.35 1.45 1.49
N ASP A 45 18.29 2.39 1.50
CA ASP A 45 19.74 2.12 1.57
C ASP A 45 20.23 1.11 0.50
N GLY A 46 19.68 1.19 -0.71
CA GLY A 46 20.00 0.29 -1.83
C GLY A 46 19.39 -1.11 -1.74
N ASN A 47 18.55 -1.36 -0.73
CA ASN A 47 17.79 -2.60 -0.56
C ASN A 47 16.33 -2.41 -0.98
N LEU A 48 15.75 -3.48 -1.50
CA LEU A 48 14.32 -3.60 -1.78
C LEU A 48 13.71 -4.54 -0.73
N THR A 49 12.80 -4.03 0.07
CA THR A 49 12.08 -4.81 1.09
C THR A 49 10.60 -4.70 0.86
N GLY A 50 9.81 -5.63 1.39
CA GLY A 50 8.38 -5.52 1.25
C GLY A 50 7.63 -6.78 1.62
N SER A 51 6.38 -6.82 1.18
CA SER A 51 5.49 -7.96 1.38
C SER A 51 4.57 -8.14 0.19
N TYR A 52 4.19 -9.38 -0.10
CA TYR A 52 3.21 -9.72 -1.13
C TYR A 52 2.27 -10.82 -0.65
N ASN A 53 1.10 -10.88 -1.28
CA ASN A 53 0.16 -11.97 -1.05
C ASN A 53 0.50 -13.17 -1.95
N PRO A 54 0.89 -14.34 -1.39
CA PRO A 54 1.25 -15.51 -2.18
C PRO A 54 0.08 -16.12 -2.97
N ALA A 55 -1.17 -15.72 -2.68
CA ALA A 55 -2.34 -16.13 -3.45
C ALA A 55 -2.43 -15.47 -4.84
N GLY A 56 -1.77 -14.33 -5.05
CA GLY A 56 -1.80 -13.61 -6.33
C GLY A 56 -0.43 -13.26 -6.92
N PHE A 57 0.66 -13.48 -6.18
CA PHE A 57 2.02 -13.36 -6.67
C PHE A 57 2.86 -14.56 -6.25
N ASP A 58 3.68 -15.06 -7.16
CA ASP A 58 4.77 -15.98 -6.88
C ASP A 58 6.13 -15.25 -6.84
N SER A 59 7.14 -15.93 -6.29
CA SER A 59 8.48 -15.38 -6.11
C SER A 59 9.16 -14.95 -7.41
N GLU A 60 8.88 -15.61 -8.53
CA GLU A 60 9.46 -15.27 -9.83
C GLU A 60 8.83 -13.98 -10.36
N THR A 61 7.51 -13.87 -10.30
CA THR A 61 6.77 -12.66 -10.66
C THR A 61 7.24 -11.47 -9.83
N VAL A 62 7.42 -11.63 -8.51
CA VAL A 62 7.93 -10.57 -7.63
C VAL A 62 9.33 -10.13 -8.08
N GLN A 63 10.26 -11.06 -8.30
CA GLN A 63 11.61 -10.73 -8.78
C GLN A 63 11.63 -9.99 -10.12
N GLN A 64 10.76 -10.38 -11.07
CA GLN A 64 10.62 -9.68 -12.34
C GLN A 64 10.17 -8.22 -12.13
N VAL A 65 9.18 -8.01 -11.27
CA VAL A 65 8.69 -6.67 -10.92
C VAL A 65 9.78 -5.84 -10.24
N LEU A 66 10.52 -6.41 -9.29
CA LEU A 66 11.64 -5.75 -8.60
C LEU A 66 12.76 -5.34 -9.56
N GLY A 67 12.97 -6.10 -10.64
CA GLY A 67 13.91 -5.75 -11.71
C GLY A 67 13.69 -4.35 -12.27
N ASN A 68 12.45 -3.85 -12.32
CA ASN A 68 12.15 -2.50 -12.77
C ASN A 68 12.77 -1.41 -11.89
N SER A 69 12.97 -1.70 -10.61
CA SER A 69 13.61 -0.80 -9.63
C SER A 69 15.15 -0.92 -9.62
N CYS A 70 15.73 -1.90 -10.31
CA CYS A 70 17.17 -2.13 -10.36
C CYS A 70 17.84 -1.45 -11.56
N VAL A 71 19.03 -0.88 -11.35
CA VAL A 71 19.90 -0.43 -12.44
C VAL A 71 20.24 -1.63 -13.33
N GLY A 72 20.03 -1.52 -14.64
CA GLY A 72 20.24 -2.63 -15.57
C GLY A 72 19.23 -3.78 -15.46
N GLY A 73 18.17 -3.64 -14.66
CA GLY A 73 17.03 -4.56 -14.66
C GLY A 73 17.24 -5.88 -13.91
N LYS A 74 18.29 -6.01 -13.09
CA LYS A 74 18.67 -7.29 -12.48
C LYS A 74 18.69 -7.25 -10.95
N VAL A 75 17.99 -8.20 -10.35
CA VAL A 75 18.07 -8.51 -8.92
C VAL A 75 19.33 -9.35 -8.66
N ALA A 76 20.10 -8.99 -7.65
CA ALA A 76 21.35 -9.67 -7.26
C ALA A 76 21.10 -10.74 -6.20
N THR A 77 20.37 -10.38 -5.13
CA THR A 77 19.95 -11.30 -4.08
C THR A 77 18.45 -11.19 -3.88
N TYR A 78 17.82 -12.30 -3.54
CA TYR A 78 16.40 -12.36 -3.21
C TYR A 78 16.19 -13.39 -2.11
N SER A 79 15.40 -13.04 -1.12
CA SER A 79 15.09 -13.88 0.03
C SER A 79 13.68 -13.60 0.52
N GLU A 80 13.03 -14.64 1.03
CA GLU A 80 11.65 -14.60 1.50
C GLU A 80 11.57 -15.15 2.92
N ALA A 81 10.61 -14.64 3.67
CA ALA A 81 10.24 -15.12 4.98
C ALA A 81 8.71 -15.05 5.15
N PRO A 82 8.11 -15.93 5.98
CA PRO A 82 6.74 -15.75 6.40
C PRO A 82 6.56 -14.38 7.05
N GLY A 83 5.61 -13.61 6.54
CA GLY A 83 5.21 -12.30 7.08
C GLY A 83 3.97 -12.38 7.96
N GLU A 84 3.51 -11.23 8.40
CA GLU A 84 2.26 -11.09 9.15
C GLU A 84 1.03 -11.31 8.25
N ASP A 85 -0.10 -11.67 8.86
CA ASP A 85 -1.40 -11.82 8.19
C ASP A 85 -1.42 -12.77 6.98
N GLY A 86 -0.49 -13.74 6.91
CA GLY A 86 -0.39 -14.70 5.81
C GLY A 86 0.26 -14.14 4.55
N LEU A 87 0.88 -12.97 4.62
CA LEU A 87 1.71 -12.41 3.56
C LEU A 87 3.11 -13.04 3.58
N THR A 88 3.81 -12.95 2.45
CA THR A 88 5.24 -13.28 2.35
C THR A 88 6.03 -11.99 2.37
N SER A 89 6.92 -11.84 3.34
CA SER A 89 7.89 -10.74 3.38
C SER A 89 9.10 -11.10 2.52
N PHE A 90 9.66 -10.11 1.82
CA PHE A 90 10.86 -10.31 1.02
C PHE A 90 11.92 -9.25 1.30
N THR A 91 13.17 -9.61 1.00
CA THR A 91 14.31 -8.70 0.92
C THR A 91 15.14 -9.04 -0.30
N ALA A 92 15.50 -8.02 -1.06
CA ALA A 92 16.25 -8.13 -2.29
C ALA A 92 17.27 -7.00 -2.46
N THR A 93 18.30 -7.27 -3.25
CA THR A 93 19.28 -6.25 -3.67
C THR A 93 19.38 -6.21 -5.17
N CYS A 94 19.83 -5.09 -5.73
CA CYS A 94 19.99 -4.91 -7.17
C CYS A 94 21.45 -5.03 -7.60
N VAL A 95 21.70 -5.66 -8.74
CA VAL A 95 23.02 -5.60 -9.38
C VAL A 95 23.26 -4.16 -9.82
N GLY A 96 24.35 -3.55 -9.33
CA GLY A 96 24.66 -2.15 -9.68
C GLY A 96 23.79 -1.11 -8.98
N GLY A 97 22.99 -1.50 -7.98
CA GLY A 97 22.18 -0.59 -7.16
C GLY A 97 20.75 -0.37 -7.67
N THR A 98 19.98 0.34 -6.87
CA THR A 98 18.59 0.73 -7.17
C THR A 98 18.56 2.00 -8.02
N LYS A 99 17.54 2.15 -8.87
CA LYS A 99 17.34 3.39 -9.65
C LYS A 99 16.96 4.58 -8.77
N GLU A 100 16.23 4.28 -7.69
CA GLU A 100 15.80 5.24 -6.68
C GLU A 100 16.67 5.10 -5.42
N THR A 101 17.01 6.22 -4.78
CA THR A 101 17.81 6.22 -3.54
C THR A 101 16.96 5.81 -2.32
N SER A 102 15.67 6.17 -2.31
CA SER A 102 14.73 5.85 -1.23
C SER A 102 13.28 6.08 -1.67
N GLY A 103 12.33 5.30 -1.16
CA GLY A 103 10.90 5.53 -1.37
C GLY A 103 10.05 4.29 -1.12
N THR A 104 8.74 4.44 -0.94
CA THR A 104 7.80 3.31 -0.89
C THR A 104 6.92 3.35 -2.13
N VAL A 105 6.87 2.24 -2.85
CA VAL A 105 5.99 2.03 -4.00
C VAL A 105 5.08 0.86 -3.67
N THR A 106 3.79 1.14 -3.51
CA THR A 106 2.78 0.08 -3.48
C THR A 106 2.36 -0.21 -4.91
N LEU A 107 2.56 -1.46 -5.32
CA LEU A 107 2.13 -1.97 -6.61
C LEU A 107 0.88 -2.79 -6.39
N GLN A 108 -0.27 -2.20 -6.73
CA GLN A 108 -1.51 -2.97 -6.80
C GLN A 108 -1.64 -3.48 -8.23
N ARG A 109 -1.72 -4.80 -8.43
CA ARG A 109 -2.09 -5.32 -9.76
C ARG A 109 -3.45 -4.71 -10.12
N ALA A 110 -3.53 -4.08 -11.29
CA ALA A 110 -4.81 -3.70 -11.85
C ALA A 110 -5.68 -4.97 -11.91
N VAL A 111 -6.85 -4.93 -11.28
CA VAL A 111 -7.86 -5.97 -11.52
C VAL A 111 -8.16 -5.87 -13.00
N THR A 112 -7.75 -6.86 -13.78
CA THR A 112 -8.37 -7.06 -15.08
C THR A 112 -9.81 -7.40 -14.74
N GLU A 113 -10.68 -6.39 -14.72
CA GLU A 113 -12.12 -6.60 -14.74
C GLU A 113 -12.35 -7.59 -15.90
N PRO A 114 -12.91 -8.78 -15.66
CA PRO A 114 -13.20 -9.70 -16.75
C PRO A 114 -14.03 -8.91 -17.74
N ALA A 115 -13.53 -8.79 -18.97
CA ALA A 115 -14.19 -8.05 -20.04
C ALA A 115 -15.66 -8.42 -19.99
N ALA A 116 -16.52 -7.47 -19.63
CA ALA A 116 -17.95 -7.67 -19.68
C ALA A 116 -18.25 -8.20 -21.08
N GLU A 117 -18.67 -9.45 -21.17
CA GLU A 117 -19.06 -10.05 -22.43
C GLU A 117 -20.19 -9.19 -22.98
N THR A 118 -19.87 -8.37 -23.99
CA THR A 118 -20.87 -7.66 -24.78
C THR A 118 -21.69 -8.72 -25.50
N THR A 119 -22.75 -9.20 -24.85
CA THR A 119 -23.85 -9.93 -25.49
C THR A 119 -24.40 -9.00 -26.58
N THR A 120 -23.93 -9.19 -27.80
CA THR A 120 -24.51 -8.58 -28.98
C THR A 120 -25.70 -9.44 -29.35
N ALA A 121 -26.91 -8.95 -29.05
CA ALA A 121 -28.14 -9.58 -29.52
C ALA A 121 -28.15 -9.63 -31.06
N PRO A 122 -28.54 -10.76 -31.69
CA PRO A 122 -28.65 -10.84 -33.13
C PRO A 122 -29.82 -9.97 -33.63
N PRO A 123 -29.68 -9.26 -34.77
CA PRO A 123 -30.79 -8.53 -35.36
C PRO A 123 -31.85 -9.50 -35.91
N ALA A 124 -33.12 -9.15 -35.69
CA ALA A 124 -34.31 -9.82 -36.22
C ALA A 124 -34.56 -9.50 -37.69
#